data_AF-A0A659UGG4-F1
#
_entry.id   AF-A0A659UGG4-F1
#
_cell.length_a   1.000
_cell.length_b   1.000
_cell.length_c   1.000
_cell.angle_alpha   90.00
_cell.angle_beta   90.00
_cell.angle_gamma   90.00
#
_symmetry.space_group_name_H-M   'P 1'
#
loop_
_entity.id
_entity.type
_entity.pdbx_description
1 polymer ?
#
loop_
_entity_poly.entity_id
_entity_poly.type
_entity_poly.pdbx_seq_one_letter_code
_entity_poly.pdbx_strand_id
1 'polypeptide(L)' 'MDTKVITAHVPLPLAEKVDQLAARLERPRGWTVKQALSAWVDLEE' A
#
# COMPACT_ATOMS: atom_id res chain seq x y z
N MET A 1 16.73 10.69 5.07
CA MET A 1 15.34 10.53 4.60
C MET A 1 14.53 10.07 5.78
N ASP A 2 13.72 10.96 6.30
CA ASP A 2 12.87 10.73 7.47
C ASP A 2 11.62 9.94 7.04
N THR A 3 11.21 8.97 7.84
CA THR A 3 9.99 8.19 7.61
C THR A 3 9.01 8.43 8.76
N LYS A 4 7.73 8.59 8.44
CA LYS A 4 6.65 8.70 9.42
C LYS A 4 5.73 7.51 9.29
N VAL A 5 5.44 6.85 10.41
CA VAL A 5 4.46 5.75 10.44
C VAL A 5 3.06 6.35 10.41
N ILE A 6 2.23 5.81 9.52
CA ILE A 6 0.80 6.13 9.43
C ILE A 6 0.04 4.84 9.72
N THR A 7 -0.95 4.90 10.60
CA THR A 7 -1.82 3.77 10.93
C THR A 7 -3.24 4.11 10.52
N ALA A 8 -3.87 3.24 9.74
CA ALA A 8 -5.23 3.40 9.28
C ALA A 8 -5.95 2.05 9.32
N HIS A 9 -7.25 2.08 9.68
CA HIS A 9 -8.11 0.93 9.50
C HIS A 9 -8.54 0.84 8.04
N VAL A 10 -8.36 -0.31 7.43
CA VAL A 10 -8.78 -0.58 6.06
C VAL A 10 -9.84 -1.68 6.05
N PRO A 11 -10.80 -1.66 5.09
CA PRO A 11 -11.73 -2.75 4.93
C PRO A 11 -10.99 -4.06 4.64
N LEU A 12 -11.48 -5.17 5.20
CA LEU A 12 -10.95 -6.51 4.95
C LEU A 12 -10.76 -6.83 3.44
N PRO A 13 -11.74 -6.57 2.54
CA PRO A 13 -11.56 -6.88 1.12
C PRO A 13 -10.45 -6.06 0.45
N LEU A 14 -10.12 -4.88 0.98
CA LEU A 14 -9.00 -4.08 0.48
C LEU A 14 -7.66 -4.66 0.96
N ALA A 15 -7.58 -5.04 2.23
CA ALA A 15 -6.40 -5.70 2.78
C ALA A 15 -6.07 -7.00 2.02
N GLU A 16 -7.08 -7.83 1.73
CA GLU A 16 -6.90 -9.06 0.95
C GLU A 16 -6.39 -8.79 -0.47
N LYS A 17 -6.90 -7.75 -1.14
CA LYS A 17 -6.38 -7.34 -2.46
C LYS A 17 -4.92 -6.92 -2.39
N VAL A 18 -4.52 -6.17 -1.36
CA VAL A 18 -3.12 -5.76 -1.15
C VAL A 18 -2.24 -6.98 -0.91
N ASP A 19 -2.68 -7.95 -0.11
CA ASP A 19 -1.97 -9.21 0.14
C ASP A 19 -1.81 -10.03 -1.15
N GLN A 20 -2.86 -10.16 -1.96
CA GLN A 20 -2.79 -10.84 -3.25
C GLN A 20 -1.82 -10.14 -4.23
N LEU A 21 -1.83 -8.81 -4.28
CA LEU A 21 -0.91 -8.04 -5.11
C LEU A 21 0.54 -8.17 -4.62
N ALA A 22 0.76 -8.12 -3.31
CA ALA A 22 2.07 -8.33 -2.71
C ALA A 22 2.62 -9.72 -3.03
N ALA A 23 1.78 -10.75 -2.97
CA ALA A 23 2.13 -12.12 -3.36
C ALA A 23 2.46 -12.24 -4.86
N ARG A 24 1.67 -11.60 -5.73
CA ARG A 24 1.91 -11.59 -7.19
C ARG A 24 3.18 -10.87 -7.60
N LEU A 25 3.53 -9.81 -6.88
CA LEU A 25 4.71 -8.97 -7.16
C LEU A 25 5.97 -9.48 -6.46
N GLU A 26 5.86 -10.48 -5.58
CA GLU A 26 6.95 -10.96 -4.72
C GLU A 26 7.58 -9.81 -3.92
N ARG A 27 6.71 -8.97 -3.34
CA ARG A 27 7.10 -7.77 -2.59
C ARG A 27 6.42 -7.74 -1.22
N PRO A 28 7.04 -7.10 -0.22
CA PRO A 28 6.43 -6.98 1.10
C PRO A 28 5.21 -6.06 1.05
N ARG A 29 4.17 -6.40 1.82
CA ARG A 29 2.92 -5.63 1.91
C ARG A 29 3.15 -4.13 2.14
N GLY A 30 4.06 -3.78 3.06
CA GLY A 30 4.37 -2.39 3.35
C GLY A 30 4.94 -1.62 2.16
N TRP A 31 5.68 -2.29 1.27
CA TRP A 31 6.15 -1.70 0.03
C TRP A 31 5.01 -1.53 -0.97
N THR A 32 4.12 -2.51 -1.10
CA THR A 32 2.91 -2.41 -1.95
C THR A 32 2.00 -1.27 -1.50
N VAL A 33 1.79 -1.10 -0.18
CA VAL A 33 1.00 0.00 0.38
C VAL A 33 1.67 1.35 0.09
N LYS A 34 3.00 1.45 0.26
CA LYS A 34 3.76 2.67 -0.07
C LYS A 34 3.59 3.05 -1.54
N GLN A 35 3.74 2.09 -2.45
CA GLN A 35 3.59 2.33 -3.89
C GLN A 35 2.17 2.72 -4.28
N ALA A 36 1.16 2.04 -3.72
CA ALA A 36 -0.24 2.39 -3.96
C ALA A 36 -0.57 3.81 -3.48
N LEU A 37 -0.04 4.21 -2.31
CA LEU A 37 -0.24 5.56 -1.78
C LEU A 37 0.46 6.60 -2.64
N SER A 38 1.71 6.37 -3.06
CA SER A 38 2.43 7.28 -3.97
C SER A 38 1.68 7.44 -5.29
N ALA A 39 1.30 6.33 -5.94
CA ALA A 39 0.58 6.38 -7.21
C ALA A 39 -0.79 7.06 -7.11
N TRP A 40 -1.47 6.96 -5.96
CA TRP A 40 -2.73 7.66 -5.73
C TRP A 40 -2.52 9.17 -5.54
N VAL A 41 -1.48 9.58 -4.81
CA VAL A 41 -1.14 11.00 -4.65
C VAL A 41 -0.75 11.62 -6.00
N ASP A 42 0.06 10.93 -6.80
CA ASP A 42 0.44 11.35 -8.16
C ASP A 42 -0.77 11.49 -9.11
N LEU A 43 -1.88 10.77 -8.86
CA LEU A 43 -3.09 10.87 -9.69
C LEU A 43 -3.94 12.11 -9.35
N GLU A 44 -3.86 12.59 -8.12
CA GLU A 44 -4.65 13.73 -7.62
C GLU A 44 -3.91 15.09 -7.78
N GLU A 45 -2.63 15.07 -8.13
CA GLU A 45 -1.80 16.26 -8.45
C GLU A 45 -1.89 16.65 -9.94
#